data_AF-A0A0K8Q2Q8-F1
#
_entry.id   AF-A0A0K8Q2Q8-F1
#
_cell.length_a   1.000
_cell.length_b   1.000
_cell.length_c   1.000
_cell.angle_alpha   90.00
_cell.angle_beta   90.00
_cell.angle_gamma   90.00
#
_symmetry.space_group_name_H-M   'P 1'
#
loop_
_entity.id
_entity.type
_entity.pdbx_description
1 polymer ?
#
loop_
_entity_poly.entity_id
_entity_poly.type
_entity_poly.pdbx_seq_one_letter_code
_entity_poly.pdbx_strand_id
1 'polypeptide(L)'
;ARGGPELVTFGHAHDKHPLALASTVLEHPVLAGDAVTSLALSTGSASLERIASGTAIDAGGLVPDLATINSWTQVVDEVDPLEMLEVQLCNVTAPFLLVSRLRGAMRRSTHDANTSSTSVPWRDSSPAPTRARDTPIRTWPRQH
;
A
#
# COMPACT_ATOMS: atom_id res chain seq x y z
N ALA A 1 -5.59 -21.92 -38.43
CA ALA A 1 -5.68 -22.06 -36.96
C ALA A 1 -5.81 -20.65 -36.37
N ARG A 2 -6.77 -20.42 -35.47
CA ARG A 2 -7.12 -19.07 -34.96
C ARG A 2 -6.09 -18.64 -33.91
N GLY A 3 -5.21 -17.70 -34.26
CA GLY A 3 -4.17 -17.15 -33.37
C GLY A 3 -4.67 -15.99 -32.52
N GLY A 4 -5.66 -16.24 -31.65
CA GLY A 4 -6.04 -15.28 -30.61
C GLY A 4 -5.11 -15.39 -29.39
N PRO A 5 -4.98 -14.34 -28.58
CA PRO A 5 -4.24 -14.42 -27.32
C PRO A 5 -4.90 -15.47 -26.40
N GLU A 6 -4.07 -16.22 -25.67
CA GLU A 6 -4.54 -17.17 -24.66
C GLU A 6 -5.26 -16.39 -23.54
N LEU A 7 -6.53 -16.71 -23.33
CA LEU A 7 -7.33 -16.10 -22.27
C LEU A 7 -7.15 -16.91 -20.99
N VAL A 8 -6.40 -16.35 -20.05
CA VAL A 8 -6.29 -16.89 -18.69
C VAL A 8 -7.53 -16.48 -17.90
N THR A 9 -8.27 -17.47 -17.39
CA THR A 9 -9.43 -17.24 -16.52
C THR A 9 -9.00 -17.42 -15.07
N PHE A 10 -9.06 -16.34 -14.28
CA PHE A 10 -8.81 -16.39 -12.84
C PHE A 10 -10.02 -16.98 -12.10
N GLY A 11 -9.78 -17.71 -11.00
CA GLY A 11 -10.83 -18.36 -10.21
C GLY A 11 -11.75 -17.39 -9.45
N HIS A 12 -12.90 -17.89 -8.99
CA HIS A 12 -13.93 -17.14 -8.27
C HIS A 12 -13.57 -16.91 -6.79
N ALA A 13 -12.46 -16.22 -6.49
CA ALA A 13 -12.07 -15.87 -5.12
C ALA A 13 -13.14 -15.04 -4.38
N HIS A 14 -14.06 -14.42 -5.13
CA HIS A 14 -14.98 -13.41 -4.62
C HIS A 14 -16.19 -13.95 -3.82
N ASP A 15 -16.63 -15.19 -4.05
CA ASP A 15 -17.94 -15.66 -3.56
C ASP A 15 -17.99 -15.98 -2.06
N LYS A 16 -16.82 -16.17 -1.42
CA LYS A 16 -16.74 -16.54 0.00
C LYS A 16 -16.01 -15.50 0.87
N HIS A 17 -15.16 -14.68 0.27
CA HIS A 17 -14.18 -13.88 1.01
C HIS A 17 -14.78 -12.72 1.84
N PRO A 18 -15.69 -11.88 1.32
CA PRO A 18 -16.20 -10.74 2.09
C PRO A 18 -17.10 -11.15 3.26
N LEU A 19 -17.91 -12.19 3.06
CA LEU A 19 -18.80 -12.72 4.09
C LEU A 19 -18.03 -13.53 5.14
N ALA A 20 -16.99 -14.27 4.74
CA ALA A 20 -16.11 -14.97 5.68
C ALA A 20 -15.36 -13.96 6.57
N LEU A 21 -14.77 -12.92 5.99
CA LEU A 21 -14.11 -11.84 6.75
C LEU A 21 -15.07 -11.13 7.71
N ALA A 22 -16.27 -10.76 7.23
CA ALA A 22 -17.27 -10.09 8.07
C ALA A 22 -17.74 -10.98 9.23
N SER A 23 -17.90 -12.30 9.00
CA SER A 23 -18.28 -13.25 10.04
C SER A 23 -17.16 -13.43 11.06
N THR A 24 -15.91 -13.55 10.64
CA THR A 24 -14.74 -13.64 11.55
C THR A 24 -14.61 -12.40 12.44
N VAL A 25 -14.83 -11.20 11.90
CA VAL A 25 -14.80 -9.95 12.69
C VAL A 25 -15.92 -9.89 13.73
N LEU A 26 -17.10 -10.44 13.42
CA LEU A 26 -18.23 -10.52 14.36
C LEU A 26 -18.03 -11.59 15.44
N GLU A 27 -17.40 -12.71 15.11
CA GLU A 27 -17.16 -13.83 16.03
C GLU A 27 -15.97 -13.60 16.99
N HIS A 28 -14.98 -12.79 16.58
CA HIS A 28 -13.81 -12.46 17.40
C HIS A 28 -13.76 -10.97 17.76
N PRO A 29 -14.44 -10.53 18.84
CA PRO A 29 -14.43 -9.13 19.28
C PRO A 29 -13.03 -8.61 19.70
N VAL A 30 -12.04 -9.49 19.88
CA VAL A 30 -10.61 -9.14 20.09
C VAL A 30 -9.96 -8.59 18.81
N LEU A 31 -10.59 -8.76 17.63
CA LEU A 31 -10.26 -8.00 16.42
C LEU A 31 -10.78 -6.56 16.46
N ALA A 32 -11.39 -6.10 17.56
CA ALA A 32 -11.58 -4.67 17.79
C ALA A 32 -10.20 -4.00 17.69
N GLY A 33 -10.02 -3.20 16.62
CA GLY A 33 -8.72 -2.72 16.16
C GLY A 33 -7.83 -2.16 17.27
N ASP A 34 -8.42 -1.59 18.31
CA ASP A 34 -7.76 -1.04 19.49
C ASP A 34 -6.72 -1.98 20.14
N ALA A 35 -7.02 -3.28 20.27
CA ALA A 35 -6.09 -4.24 20.89
C ALA A 35 -4.86 -4.50 20.00
N VAL A 36 -5.09 -4.67 18.70
CA VAL A 36 -4.03 -4.88 17.70
C VAL A 36 -3.21 -3.60 17.54
N THR A 37 -3.87 -2.43 17.50
CA THR A 37 -3.21 -1.12 17.45
C THR A 37 -2.36 -0.87 18.69
N SER A 38 -2.86 -1.20 19.88
CA SER A 38 -2.06 -1.06 21.11
C SER A 38 -0.81 -1.95 21.10
N LEU A 39 -0.90 -3.16 20.53
CA LEU A 39 0.23 -4.07 20.41
C LEU A 39 1.23 -3.59 19.34
N ALA A 40 0.74 -3.16 18.17
CA ALA A 40 1.53 -2.62 17.08
C ALA A 40 2.35 -1.38 17.48
N LEU A 41 1.73 -0.49 18.28
CA LEU A 41 2.35 0.75 18.76
C LEU A 41 3.24 0.56 20.00
N SER A 42 3.37 -0.66 20.53
CA SER A 42 4.28 -0.95 21.65
C SER A 42 5.74 -0.92 21.18
N THR A 43 6.63 -0.35 21.99
CA THR A 43 8.07 -0.35 21.68
C THR A 43 8.59 -1.78 21.58
N GLY A 44 9.27 -2.11 20.47
CA GLY A 44 9.76 -3.47 20.23
C GLY A 44 8.66 -4.45 19.82
N SER A 45 7.54 -3.97 19.29
CA SER A 45 6.46 -4.81 18.71
C SER A 45 6.96 -5.77 17.63
N ALA A 46 8.05 -5.42 16.94
CA ALA A 46 8.76 -6.26 15.97
C ALA A 46 10.24 -6.55 16.35
N SER A 47 10.55 -6.82 17.63
CA SER A 47 11.90 -7.25 18.03
C SER A 47 12.26 -8.64 17.50
N LEU A 48 13.56 -8.96 17.39
CA LEU A 48 14.03 -10.27 16.92
C LEU A 48 13.51 -11.43 17.77
N GLU A 49 13.40 -11.26 19.09
CA GLU A 49 12.86 -12.27 20.01
C GLU A 49 11.37 -12.53 19.76
N ARG A 50 10.61 -11.49 19.42
CA ARG A 50 9.19 -11.61 19.08
C ARG A 50 8.99 -12.24 17.70
N ILE A 51 9.88 -11.93 16.75
CA ILE A 51 9.91 -12.58 15.44
C ILE A 51 10.20 -14.07 15.61
N ALA A 52 11.22 -14.43 16.38
CA ALA A 52 11.60 -15.82 16.63
C ALA A 52 10.49 -16.62 17.36
N SER A 53 9.69 -15.97 18.19
CA SER A 53 8.54 -16.58 18.88
C SER A 53 7.23 -16.53 18.09
N GLY A 54 7.22 -15.93 16.89
CA GLY A 54 6.01 -15.79 16.07
C GLY A 54 4.96 -14.83 16.64
N THR A 55 5.37 -13.88 17.50
CA THR A 55 4.48 -12.91 18.18
C THR A 55 4.72 -11.46 17.78
N ALA A 56 5.61 -11.23 16.80
CA ALA A 56 5.88 -9.90 16.28
C ALA A 56 4.70 -9.36 15.47
N ILE A 57 4.41 -8.07 15.64
CA ILE A 57 3.40 -7.34 14.88
C ILE A 57 4.00 -5.98 14.50
N ASP A 58 3.86 -5.58 13.23
CA ASP A 58 4.32 -4.29 12.72
C ASP A 58 3.31 -3.16 12.94
N ALA A 59 3.68 -1.94 12.56
CA ALA A 59 2.81 -0.75 12.68
C ALA A 59 1.52 -0.83 11.85
N GLY A 60 1.45 -1.73 10.85
CA GLY A 60 0.27 -2.03 10.07
C GLY A 60 -0.63 -3.09 10.69
N GLY A 61 -0.24 -3.69 11.83
CA GLY A 61 -0.97 -4.78 12.46
C GLY A 61 -0.72 -6.14 11.80
N LEU A 62 0.29 -6.25 10.93
CA LEU A 62 0.65 -7.49 10.23
C LEU A 62 1.80 -8.19 10.93
N VAL A 63 1.88 -9.51 10.76
CA VAL A 63 3.06 -10.29 11.18
C VAL A 63 4.18 -10.05 10.15
N PRO A 64 5.44 -9.85 10.58
CA PRO A 64 6.55 -9.67 9.66
C PRO A 64 6.70 -10.84 8.68
N ASP A 65 6.77 -10.53 7.38
CA ASP A 65 7.13 -11.49 6.35
C ASP A 65 8.64 -11.82 6.45
N LEU A 66 8.95 -13.12 6.50
CA LEU A 66 10.31 -13.64 6.62
C LEU A 66 10.86 -14.17 5.29
N ALA A 67 10.10 -14.03 4.20
CA ALA A 67 10.56 -14.40 2.87
C ALA A 67 11.86 -13.64 2.51
N THR A 68 12.84 -14.37 2.00
CA THR A 68 14.13 -13.79 1.58
C THR A 68 14.04 -13.05 0.24
N ILE A 69 12.92 -13.20 -0.48
CA ILE A 69 12.62 -12.58 -1.77
C ILE A 69 11.18 -12.08 -1.69
N ASN A 70 10.94 -10.84 -2.09
CA ASN A 70 9.60 -10.27 -2.18
C ASN A 70 9.21 -10.00 -3.64
N SER A 71 7.91 -9.90 -3.92
CA SER A 71 7.37 -9.67 -5.26
C SER A 71 7.72 -8.31 -5.87
N TRP A 72 8.30 -7.39 -5.08
CA TRP A 72 8.79 -6.09 -5.54
C TRP A 72 10.26 -6.16 -6.01
N THR A 73 10.95 -7.26 -5.68
CA THR A 73 12.32 -7.58 -6.10
C THR A 73 12.38 -8.67 -7.17
N GLN A 74 11.26 -9.36 -7.43
CA GLN A 74 11.13 -10.35 -8.50
C GLN A 74 11.16 -9.69 -9.89
N VAL A 75 11.61 -10.45 -10.88
CA VAL A 75 11.57 -10.02 -12.28
C VAL A 75 10.11 -10.09 -12.76
N VAL A 76 9.71 -9.17 -13.65
CA VAL A 76 8.30 -8.95 -14.03
C VAL A 76 7.59 -10.18 -14.60
N ASP A 77 8.33 -11.10 -15.19
CA ASP A 77 7.85 -12.37 -15.74
C ASP A 77 7.65 -13.47 -14.70
N GLU A 78 8.11 -13.26 -13.46
CA GLU A 78 7.97 -14.18 -12.33
C GLU A 78 6.81 -13.81 -11.39
N VAL A 79 6.18 -12.64 -11.59
CA VAL A 79 5.06 -12.18 -10.77
C VAL A 79 3.74 -12.72 -11.31
N ASP A 80 2.95 -13.37 -10.46
CA ASP A 80 1.64 -13.90 -10.86
C ASP A 80 0.73 -12.75 -11.34
N PRO A 81 0.06 -12.88 -12.49
CA PRO A 81 -0.85 -11.84 -12.98
C PRO A 81 -1.94 -11.42 -11.99
N LEU A 82 -2.42 -12.32 -11.12
CA LEU A 82 -3.40 -12.00 -10.07
C LEU A 82 -2.79 -11.07 -9.01
N GLU A 83 -1.56 -11.33 -8.57
CA GLU A 83 -0.85 -10.45 -7.64
C GLU A 83 -0.65 -9.06 -8.25
N MET A 84 -0.31 -9.00 -9.54
CA MET A 84 -0.21 -7.72 -10.26
C MET A 84 -1.55 -6.97 -10.29
N LEU A 85 -2.66 -7.66 -10.55
CA LEU A 85 -4.00 -7.07 -10.54
C LEU A 85 -4.40 -6.57 -9.15
N GLU A 86 -4.06 -7.29 -8.09
CA GLU A 86 -4.32 -6.89 -6.71
C GLU A 86 -3.55 -5.61 -6.35
N VAL A 87 -2.27 -5.50 -6.72
CA VAL A 87 -1.48 -4.28 -6.51
C VAL A 87 -2.11 -3.08 -7.22
N GLN A 88 -2.57 -3.26 -8.47
CA GLN A 88 -3.25 -2.21 -9.21
C GLN A 88 -4.60 -1.84 -8.58
N LEU A 89 -5.37 -2.83 -8.13
CA LEU A 89 -6.63 -2.59 -7.44
C LEU A 89 -6.39 -1.78 -6.17
N CYS A 90 -5.45 -2.18 -5.32
CA CYS A 90 -5.18 -1.55 -4.04
C CYS A 90 -4.58 -0.15 -4.17
N ASN A 91 -3.63 0.05 -5.10
CA ASN A 91 -2.85 1.29 -5.17
C ASN A 91 -3.40 2.31 -6.17
N VAL A 92 -4.11 1.86 -7.20
CA VAL A 92 -4.63 2.75 -8.24
C VAL A 92 -6.14 2.91 -8.09
N THR A 93 -6.91 1.83 -8.04
CA THR A 93 -8.37 1.93 -8.14
C THR A 93 -9.07 2.19 -6.80
N ALA A 94 -8.70 1.43 -5.76
CA ALA A 94 -9.30 1.49 -4.44
C ALA A 94 -9.27 2.89 -3.81
N PRO A 95 -8.19 3.69 -3.91
CA PRO A 95 -8.15 5.03 -3.30
C PRO A 95 -9.26 5.94 -3.82
N PHE A 96 -9.58 5.90 -5.11
CA PHE A 96 -10.66 6.72 -5.67
C PHE A 96 -12.05 6.28 -5.18
N LEU A 97 -12.28 4.97 -5.09
CA LEU A 97 -13.52 4.42 -4.57
C LEU A 97 -13.71 4.76 -3.08
N LEU A 98 -12.65 4.63 -2.29
CA LEU A 98 -12.63 4.96 -0.87
C LEU A 98 -12.87 6.45 -0.64
N VAL A 99 -12.16 7.33 -1.35
CA VAL A 99 -12.36 8.79 -1.25
C VAL A 99 -13.79 9.16 -1.64
N SER A 100 -14.33 8.60 -2.73
CA SER A 100 -15.71 8.88 -3.15
C SER A 100 -16.72 8.57 -2.03
N ARG A 101 -16.54 7.44 -1.34
CA ARG A 101 -17.44 6.99 -0.27
C ARG A 101 -17.21 7.74 1.06
N LEU A 102 -15.95 7.96 1.43
CA LEU A 102 -15.59 8.52 2.75
C LEU A 102 -15.66 10.04 2.81
N ARG A 103 -15.61 10.74 1.66
CA ARG A 103 -15.63 12.22 1.62
C ARG A 103 -16.84 12.85 2.32
N GLY A 104 -18.00 12.20 2.25
CA GLY A 104 -19.19 12.66 2.98
C GLY A 104 -19.03 12.55 4.49
N ALA A 105 -18.47 11.44 4.98
CA ALA A 105 -18.21 11.23 6.40
C ALA A 105 -17.15 12.20 6.94
N MET A 106 -16.05 12.38 6.22
CA MET A 106 -14.98 13.34 6.57
C MET A 106 -15.48 14.80 6.63
N ARG A 107 -16.46 15.19 5.80
CA ARG A 107 -17.07 16.53 5.89
C ARG A 107 -17.91 16.74 7.13
N ARG A 108 -18.47 15.66 7.69
CA ARG A 108 -19.32 15.72 8.88
C ARG A 108 -18.54 15.50 10.18
N SER A 109 -17.30 15.02 10.10
CA SER A 109 -16.47 14.82 11.29
C SER A 109 -16.02 16.16 11.86
N THR A 110 -16.18 16.33 13.16
CA THR A 110 -15.60 17.43 13.93
C THR A 110 -14.15 17.09 14.23
N HIS A 111 -13.24 17.46 13.33
CA HIS A 111 -11.81 17.37 13.62
C HIS A 111 -11.37 18.67 14.29
N ASP A 112 -10.83 18.58 15.50
CA ASP A 112 -10.38 19.75 16.26
C ASP A 112 -9.02 20.21 15.72
N ALA A 113 -8.97 21.39 15.10
CA ALA A 113 -7.79 21.89 14.39
C ALA A 113 -6.63 22.32 15.32
N ASN A 114 -6.73 22.04 16.62
CA ASN A 114 -5.79 22.52 17.64
C ASN A 114 -4.82 21.46 18.19
N THR A 115 -4.76 20.26 17.59
CA THR A 115 -3.73 19.28 17.93
C THR A 115 -2.42 19.61 17.21
N SER A 116 -1.60 20.44 17.87
CA SER A 116 -0.14 20.59 17.73
C SER A 116 0.45 20.22 16.37
N SER A 117 0.51 21.21 15.46
CA SER A 117 1.38 21.18 14.29
C SER A 117 2.84 21.04 14.72
N THR A 118 3.37 19.82 14.81
CA THR A 118 4.82 19.61 14.76
C THR A 118 5.26 19.94 13.35
N SER A 119 5.77 21.16 13.15
CA SER A 119 6.43 21.55 11.91
C SER A 119 7.61 20.61 11.68
N VAL A 120 7.47 19.66 10.77
CA VAL A 120 8.62 18.90 10.25
C VAL A 120 9.31 19.83 9.26
N PRO A 121 10.55 20.28 9.50
CA PRO A 121 11.28 21.06 8.52
C PRO A 121 11.77 20.08 7.45
N TRP A 122 10.97 19.90 6.39
CA TRP A 122 11.52 19.37 5.15
C TRP A 122 12.60 20.34 4.70
N ARG A 123 13.85 19.95 4.95
CA ARG A 123 15.04 20.71 4.64
C ARG A 123 15.08 20.89 3.12
N ASP A 124 14.96 22.14 2.69
CA ASP A 124 15.43 22.58 1.38
C ASP A 124 16.92 22.21 1.29
N SER A 125 17.20 21.12 0.62
CA SER A 125 18.53 20.76 0.14
C SER A 125 18.44 20.50 -1.35
N SER A 126 17.80 21.42 -2.07
CA SER A 126 18.13 21.59 -3.48
C SER A 126 19.40 22.46 -3.53
N PRO A 127 20.54 21.96 -4.03
CA PRO A 127 21.66 22.84 -4.31
C PRO A 127 21.18 23.91 -5.31
N ALA A 128 21.46 25.18 -5.02
CA ALA A 128 21.16 26.29 -5.91
C ALA A 128 21.63 25.95 -7.34
N PRO A 129 20.83 26.21 -8.39
CA PRO A 129 21.21 25.84 -9.74
C PRO A 129 22.48 26.59 -10.14
N THR A 130 23.61 25.87 -10.21
CA THR A 130 24.82 26.36 -10.86
C THR A 130 24.46 26.70 -12.29
N ARG A 131 24.65 27.97 -12.68
CA ARG A 131 24.41 28.50 -14.02
C ARG A 131 25.09 27.61 -15.06
N ALA A 132 24.33 26.68 -15.65
CA ALA A 132 24.79 25.85 -16.75
C ALA A 132 25.14 26.76 -17.93
N ARG A 133 26.34 26.61 -18.46
CA ARG A 133 26.81 27.34 -19.64
C ARG A 133 25.89 26.99 -20.82
N ASP A 134 25.53 28.01 -21.59
CA ASP A 134 24.70 27.92 -22.78
C ASP A 134 25.12 26.75 -23.67
N THR A 135 24.35 25.67 -23.61
CA THR A 135 24.49 24.53 -24.53
C THR A 135 23.29 24.62 -25.47
N PRO A 136 23.48 24.83 -26.78
CA PRO A 136 22.36 24.97 -27.70
C PRO A 136 21.57 23.66 -27.78
N ILE A 137 20.25 23.77 -27.60
CA ILE A 137 19.29 22.68 -27.71
C ILE A 137 19.33 22.14 -29.14
N ARG A 138 19.73 20.88 -29.30
CA ARG A 138 19.67 20.16 -30.58
C ARG A 138 18.21 19.82 -30.87
N THR A 139 17.59 20.50 -31.82
CA THR A 139 16.23 20.20 -32.28
C THR A 139 16.21 18.90 -33.08
N TRP A 140 15.33 17.97 -32.70
CA TRP A 140 15.07 16.74 -33.45
C TRP A 140 14.20 17.03 -34.70
N PRO A 141 14.51 16.46 -35.88
CA PRO A 141 13.69 16.67 -37.06
C PRO A 141 12.34 15.94 -36.93
N ARG A 142 11.25 16.65 -37.26
CA ARG A 142 9.93 16.05 -37.46
C ARG A 142 9.99 15.20 -38.72
N GLN A 143 9.70 13.90 -38.61
CA GLN A 143 9.48 13.05 -39.78
C GLN A 143 8.10 13.38 -40.37
N HIS A 144 8.07 13.60 -41.68
CA HIS A 144 6.85 13.68 -42.51
C HIS A 144 6.52 12.31 -43.06
#